data_AF-A0A3M7Q2H3-F1
#
_entry.id   AF-A0A3M7Q2H3-F1
#
_cell.length_a   1.000
_cell.length_b   1.000
_cell.length_c   1.000
_cell.angle_alpha   90.00
_cell.angle_beta   90.00
_cell.angle_gamma   90.00
#
_symmetry.space_group_name_H-M   'P 1'
#
loop_
_entity.id
_entity.type
_entity.pdbx_description
1 polymer ?
#
loop_
_entity_poly.entity_id
_entity_poly.type
_entity_poly.pdbx_seq_one_letter_code
_entity_poly.pdbx_strand_id
1 'polypeptide(L)'
;DIDYTEDKSDQNIDEKTNHTLTKVEVTEKESIVNIKTNQVKVNNLKTYLKSVHATGWIAFFGDIMHKIADGFAIAAAFSESLSLGFSTGLAILFHEIPHELGDYAVLTSSGFRHYTVLILNSITSGAGLLAYLVLVSLKPNEVFREWIFAITTGVFIYISLVSMIPRVMKEFETKDGKPNLKKIFLVMTFFLTGWMIMFLIALFEEQIQSIFSFSC
;
A
#
# COMPACT_ATOMS: atom_id res chain seq x y z
N ASP A 1 41.90 69.66 55.32
CA ASP A 1 42.27 68.38 54.69
C ASP A 1 41.05 67.77 54.05
N ILE A 2 41.06 67.76 52.71
CA ILE A 2 39.93 67.35 51.86
C ILE A 2 40.10 65.86 51.55
N ASP A 3 39.02 65.14 51.79
CA ASP A 3 38.79 63.70 51.62
C ASP A 3 38.90 63.27 50.14
N TYR A 4 39.69 62.22 49.86
CA TYR A 4 39.76 61.56 48.55
C TYR A 4 39.02 60.21 48.67
N THR A 5 37.80 60.16 48.14
CA THR A 5 37.09 58.91 47.86
C THR A 5 37.34 58.54 46.40
N GLU A 6 38.06 57.43 46.18
CA GLU A 6 38.37 56.88 44.87
C GLU A 6 37.15 56.13 44.31
N ASP A 7 36.82 56.46 43.07
CA ASP A 7 35.62 56.10 42.33
C ASP A 7 35.53 54.60 42.03
N LYS A 8 34.50 53.93 42.58
CA LYS A 8 34.17 52.50 42.37
C LYS A 8 33.08 52.28 41.31
N SER A 9 32.75 53.27 40.49
CA SER A 9 31.57 53.20 39.61
C SER A 9 31.81 52.53 38.24
N ASP A 10 33.05 52.41 37.76
CA ASP A 10 33.31 51.95 36.38
C ASP A 10 33.45 50.43 36.20
N GLN A 11 33.94 49.67 37.20
CA GLN A 11 34.12 48.20 37.04
C GLN A 11 32.81 47.39 37.04
N ASN A 12 31.72 47.95 37.55
CA ASN A 12 30.42 47.27 37.68
C ASN A 12 29.57 47.35 36.38
N ILE A 13 29.94 48.25 35.47
CA ILE A 13 29.23 48.47 34.20
C ILE A 13 29.70 47.46 33.15
N ASP A 14 31.00 47.14 33.11
CA ASP A 14 31.57 46.21 32.12
C ASP A 14 31.16 44.75 32.37
N GLU A 15 31.04 44.32 33.62
CA GLU A 15 30.69 42.93 33.97
C GLU A 15 29.21 42.61 33.68
N LYS A 16 28.30 43.56 33.94
CA LYS A 16 26.86 43.45 33.59
C LYS A 16 26.60 43.48 32.10
N THR A 17 27.39 44.24 31.36
CA THR A 17 27.27 44.35 29.89
C THR A 17 27.75 43.07 29.22
N ASN A 18 28.86 42.49 29.69
CA ASN A 18 29.39 41.21 29.21
C ASN A 18 28.46 40.01 29.50
N HIS A 19 27.83 39.98 30.67
CA HIS A 19 26.86 38.94 31.05
C HIS A 19 25.54 39.03 30.24
N THR A 20 25.18 40.24 29.80
CA THR A 20 23.98 40.46 28.98
C THR A 20 24.25 40.08 27.52
N LEU A 21 25.42 40.41 26.98
CA LEU A 21 25.85 40.05 25.63
C LEU A 21 25.98 38.53 25.43
N THR A 22 26.57 37.82 26.40
CA THR A 22 26.66 36.35 26.38
C THR A 22 25.28 35.68 26.45
N LYS A 23 24.35 36.21 27.24
CA LYS A 23 22.99 35.67 27.33
C LYS A 23 22.21 35.85 26.03
N VAL A 24 22.35 36.98 25.35
CA VAL A 24 21.71 37.24 24.04
C VAL A 24 22.28 36.28 22.97
N GLU A 25 23.60 36.07 22.94
CA GLU A 25 24.25 35.18 21.96
C GLU A 25 23.89 33.69 22.17
N VAL A 26 23.73 33.24 23.43
CA VAL A 26 23.27 31.88 23.75
C VAL A 26 21.80 31.68 23.32
N THR A 27 20.95 32.68 23.53
CA THR A 27 19.52 32.63 23.15
C THR A 27 19.34 32.65 21.63
N GLU A 28 20.19 33.38 20.90
CA GLU A 28 20.22 33.39 19.43
C GLU A 28 20.72 32.05 18.87
N LYS A 29 21.75 31.44 19.46
CA LYS A 29 22.23 30.11 19.06
C LYS A 29 21.18 29.02 19.31
N GLU A 30 20.49 29.04 20.45
CA GLU A 30 19.41 28.08 20.74
C GLU A 30 18.22 28.22 19.77
N SER A 31 17.85 29.46 19.42
CA SER A 31 16.78 29.70 18.44
C SER A 31 17.18 29.28 17.02
N ILE A 32 18.42 29.53 16.59
CA ILE A 32 18.95 29.04 15.30
C ILE A 32 19.01 27.50 15.27
N VAL A 33 19.42 26.86 16.37
CA VAL A 33 19.43 25.38 16.49
C VAL A 33 18.02 24.83 16.42
N ASN A 34 17.04 25.43 17.10
CA ASN A 34 15.63 25.02 17.02
C ASN A 34 15.04 25.21 15.63
N ILE A 35 15.38 26.30 14.93
CA ILE A 35 14.94 26.53 13.55
C ILE A 35 15.56 25.48 12.62
N LYS A 36 16.86 25.21 12.71
CA LYS A 36 17.53 24.16 11.90
C LYS A 36 16.94 22.78 12.19
N THR A 37 16.69 22.46 13.45
CA THR A 37 16.11 21.17 13.87
C THR A 37 14.68 21.01 13.35
N ASN A 38 13.86 22.07 13.41
CA ASN A 38 12.52 22.07 12.84
C ASN A 38 12.55 21.95 11.31
N GLN A 39 13.45 22.64 10.62
CA GLN A 39 13.61 22.54 9.16
C GLN A 39 14.03 21.12 8.72
N VAL A 40 14.97 20.50 9.42
CA VAL A 40 15.36 19.09 9.17
C VAL A 40 14.18 18.14 9.41
N LYS A 41 13.42 18.34 10.49
CA LYS A 41 12.23 17.52 10.80
C LYS A 41 11.12 17.67 9.75
N VAL A 42 10.89 18.90 9.25
CA VAL A 42 9.93 19.20 8.17
C VAL A 42 10.37 18.57 6.84
N ASN A 43 11.65 18.64 6.49
CA ASN A 43 12.19 18.02 5.26
C ASN A 43 12.11 16.49 5.31
N ASN A 44 12.44 15.88 6.46
CA ASN A 44 12.31 14.45 6.67
C ASN A 44 10.85 14.00 6.62
N LEU A 45 9.93 14.78 7.21
CA LEU A 45 8.49 14.51 7.14
C LEU A 45 7.95 14.62 5.71
N LYS A 46 8.35 15.64 4.95
CA LYS A 46 7.95 15.81 3.54
C LYS A 46 8.45 14.65 2.67
N THR A 47 9.68 14.18 2.92
CA THR A 47 10.26 13.03 2.22
C THR A 47 9.56 11.73 2.60
N TYR A 48 9.23 11.55 3.87
CA TYR A 48 8.44 10.41 4.37
C TYR A 48 7.03 10.40 3.76
N LEU A 49 6.33 11.53 3.79
CA LEU A 49 5.01 11.68 3.17
C LEU A 49 5.05 11.38 1.67
N LYS A 50 6.09 11.83 0.95
CA LYS A 50 6.27 11.50 -0.47
C LYS A 50 6.43 10.00 -0.70
N SER A 51 7.21 9.30 0.13
CA SER A 51 7.43 7.85 0.04
C SER A 51 6.16 7.04 0.38
N VAL A 52 5.45 7.47 1.41
CA VAL A 52 4.16 6.90 1.83
C VAL A 52 3.10 7.10 0.76
N HIS A 53 3.03 8.29 0.17
CA HIS A 53 2.11 8.59 -0.92
C HIS A 53 2.44 7.81 -2.20
N ALA A 54 3.73 7.62 -2.51
CA ALA A 54 4.17 6.77 -3.63
C ALA A 54 3.74 5.31 -3.45
N THR A 55 3.77 4.78 -2.23
CA THR A 55 3.29 3.42 -1.93
C THR A 55 1.80 3.29 -2.22
N GLY A 56 0.99 4.31 -1.90
CA GLY A 56 -0.43 4.34 -2.23
C GLY A 56 -0.70 4.38 -3.74
N TRP A 57 0.05 5.15 -4.51
CA TRP A 57 -0.09 5.16 -5.98
C TRP A 57 0.28 3.82 -6.61
N ILE A 58 1.35 3.17 -6.14
CA ILE A 58 1.73 1.83 -6.62
C ILE A 58 0.63 0.80 -6.29
N ALA A 59 0.03 0.89 -5.10
CA ALA A 59 -1.11 0.05 -4.72
C ALA A 59 -2.28 0.25 -5.68
N PHE A 60 -2.67 1.50 -5.92
CA PHE A 60 -3.76 1.86 -6.83
C PHE A 60 -3.56 1.32 -8.25
N PHE A 61 -2.38 1.49 -8.85
CA PHE A 61 -2.13 0.95 -10.19
C PHE A 61 -2.09 -0.59 -10.22
N GLY A 62 -1.61 -1.22 -9.15
CA GLY A 62 -1.68 -2.67 -9.00
C GLY A 62 -3.13 -3.18 -8.97
N ASP A 63 -3.98 -2.49 -8.21
CA ASP A 63 -5.41 -2.81 -8.07
C ASP A 63 -6.17 -2.66 -9.40
N ILE A 64 -5.91 -1.60 -10.18
CA ILE A 64 -6.50 -1.46 -11.53
C ILE A 64 -6.17 -2.68 -12.40
N MET A 65 -4.91 -3.10 -12.44
CA MET A 65 -4.47 -4.22 -13.27
C MET A 65 -5.07 -5.55 -12.80
N HIS A 66 -5.23 -5.73 -11.48
CA HIS A 66 -5.86 -6.90 -10.89
C HIS A 66 -7.33 -7.01 -11.34
N LYS A 67 -8.10 -5.94 -11.10
CA LYS A 67 -9.52 -5.90 -11.43
C LYS A 67 -9.81 -6.00 -12.93
N ILE A 68 -8.92 -5.51 -13.79
CA ILE A 68 -9.02 -5.74 -15.25
C ILE A 68 -8.83 -7.22 -15.57
N ALA A 69 -7.83 -7.86 -14.99
CA ALA A 69 -7.55 -9.28 -15.20
C ALA A 69 -8.72 -10.15 -14.71
N ASP A 70 -9.32 -9.82 -13.57
CA ASP A 70 -10.55 -10.43 -13.05
C ASP A 70 -11.73 -10.25 -13.99
N GLY A 71 -11.95 -9.01 -14.48
CA GLY A 71 -13.00 -8.71 -15.45
C GLY A 71 -12.88 -9.55 -16.72
N PHE A 72 -11.66 -9.73 -17.23
CA PHE A 72 -11.40 -10.62 -18.36
C PHE A 72 -11.62 -12.10 -18.02
N ALA A 73 -11.23 -12.57 -16.84
CA ALA A 73 -11.47 -13.94 -16.41
C ALA A 73 -12.97 -14.26 -16.35
N ILE A 74 -13.75 -13.37 -15.73
CA ILE A 74 -15.22 -13.50 -15.63
C ILE A 74 -15.85 -13.50 -17.02
N ALA A 75 -15.44 -12.57 -17.89
CA ALA A 75 -15.97 -12.48 -19.24
C ALA A 75 -15.64 -13.71 -20.10
N ALA A 76 -14.42 -14.26 -19.98
CA ALA A 76 -14.03 -15.48 -20.66
C ALA A 76 -14.87 -16.68 -20.17
N ALA A 77 -15.07 -16.80 -18.86
CA ALA A 77 -15.90 -17.86 -18.26
C ALA A 77 -17.37 -17.79 -18.68
N PHE A 78 -17.98 -16.60 -18.68
CA PHE A 78 -19.37 -16.41 -19.17
C PHE A 78 -19.52 -16.64 -20.67
N SER A 79 -18.44 -16.47 -21.44
CA SER A 79 -18.45 -16.76 -22.88
C SER A 79 -18.43 -18.26 -23.18
N GLU A 80 -18.07 -19.09 -22.20
CA GLU A 80 -18.09 -20.56 -22.31
C GLU A 80 -19.40 -21.15 -21.83
N SER A 81 -19.80 -20.86 -20.58
CA SER A 81 -21.11 -21.27 -20.07
C SER A 81 -21.59 -20.37 -18.93
N LEU A 82 -22.92 -20.31 -18.75
CA LEU A 82 -23.51 -19.51 -17.67
C LEU A 82 -23.12 -20.06 -16.28
N SER A 83 -23.07 -21.38 -16.12
CA SER A 83 -22.69 -22.03 -14.86
C SER A 83 -21.23 -21.74 -14.49
N LEU A 84 -20.31 -21.85 -15.46
CA LEU A 84 -18.91 -21.52 -15.24
C LEU A 84 -18.73 -20.05 -14.90
N GLY A 85 -19.38 -19.15 -15.65
CA GLY A 85 -19.37 -17.71 -15.39
C GLY A 85 -19.82 -17.34 -13.97
N PHE A 86 -20.92 -17.92 -13.47
CA PHE A 86 -21.37 -17.71 -12.09
C PHE A 86 -20.38 -18.26 -11.06
N SER A 87 -19.82 -19.44 -11.30
CA SER A 87 -18.82 -20.05 -10.41
C SER A 87 -17.56 -19.18 -10.31
N THR A 88 -16.99 -18.79 -11.45
CA THR A 88 -15.80 -17.93 -11.54
C THR A 88 -16.05 -16.56 -10.92
N GLY A 89 -17.21 -15.94 -11.21
CA GLY A 89 -17.59 -14.65 -10.63
C GLY A 89 -17.72 -14.70 -9.11
N LEU A 90 -18.29 -15.77 -8.55
CA LEU A 90 -18.41 -15.95 -7.11
C LEU A 90 -17.04 -16.19 -6.45
N ALA A 91 -16.18 -16.99 -7.10
CA ALA A 91 -14.81 -17.22 -6.64
C ALA A 91 -13.99 -15.92 -6.60
N ILE A 92 -14.16 -15.06 -7.61
CA ILE A 92 -13.52 -13.74 -7.65
C ILE A 92 -14.07 -12.80 -6.59
N LEU A 93 -15.39 -12.73 -6.45
CA LEU A 93 -16.04 -11.92 -5.43
C LEU A 93 -15.48 -12.21 -4.02
N PHE A 94 -15.25 -13.49 -3.69
CA PHE A 94 -14.75 -13.87 -2.38
C PHE A 94 -13.31 -13.43 -2.11
N HIS A 95 -12.45 -13.28 -3.12
CA HIS A 95 -11.09 -12.76 -2.92
C HIS A 95 -10.97 -11.26 -3.16
N GLU A 96 -11.91 -10.65 -3.87
CA GLU A 96 -11.95 -9.20 -4.07
C GLU A 96 -12.37 -8.47 -2.79
N ILE A 97 -13.31 -9.01 -2.01
CA ILE A 97 -13.72 -8.41 -0.72
C ILE A 97 -12.52 -8.18 0.22
N PRO A 98 -11.67 -9.18 0.51
CA PRO A 98 -10.49 -8.96 1.36
C PRO A 98 -9.42 -8.11 0.66
N HIS A 99 -9.28 -8.21 -0.68
CA HIS A 99 -8.32 -7.39 -1.43
C HIS A 99 -8.66 -5.90 -1.32
N GLU A 100 -9.92 -5.54 -1.56
CA GLU A 100 -10.41 -4.16 -1.52
C GLU A 100 -10.36 -3.54 -0.12
N LEU A 101 -10.60 -4.34 0.94
CA LEU A 101 -10.36 -3.93 2.33
C LEU A 101 -8.88 -3.66 2.59
N GLY A 102 -7.99 -4.48 2.03
CA GLY A 102 -6.54 -4.29 2.08
C GLY A 102 -6.10 -3.00 1.40
N ASP A 103 -6.57 -2.75 0.19
CA ASP A 103 -6.26 -1.54 -0.57
C ASP A 103 -6.82 -0.28 0.09
N TYR A 104 -8.02 -0.37 0.66
CA TYR A 104 -8.58 0.72 1.47
C TYR A 104 -7.66 1.06 2.66
N ALA A 105 -7.15 0.04 3.36
CA ALA A 105 -6.23 0.22 4.48
C ALA A 105 -4.88 0.81 4.01
N VAL A 106 -4.34 0.34 2.89
CA VAL A 106 -3.06 0.84 2.33
C VAL A 106 -3.19 2.28 1.86
N LEU A 107 -4.24 2.63 1.12
CA LEU A 107 -4.47 3.99 0.61
C LEU A 107 -4.74 4.98 1.75
N THR A 108 -5.53 4.59 2.74
CA THR A 108 -5.77 5.43 3.93
C THR A 108 -4.47 5.63 4.72
N SER A 109 -3.67 4.56 4.90
CA SER A 109 -2.35 4.64 5.54
C SER A 109 -1.33 5.42 4.71
N SER A 110 -1.58 5.58 3.41
CA SER A 110 -0.76 6.36 2.47
C SER A 110 -1.08 7.86 2.48
N GLY A 111 -1.97 8.31 3.38
CA GLY A 111 -2.33 9.71 3.56
C GLY A 111 -3.45 10.22 2.65
N PHE A 112 -4.15 9.33 1.93
CA PHE A 112 -5.34 9.71 1.17
C PHE A 112 -6.54 9.92 2.09
N ARG A 113 -7.40 10.90 1.75
CA ARG A 113 -8.65 11.15 2.49
C ARG A 113 -9.62 9.99 2.22
N HIS A 114 -10.38 9.54 3.22
CA HIS A 114 -11.33 8.42 3.09
C HIS A 114 -12.23 8.51 1.85
N TYR A 115 -12.80 9.69 1.57
CA TYR A 115 -13.63 9.90 0.38
C TYR A 115 -12.86 9.71 -0.94
N THR A 116 -11.59 10.12 -1.00
CA THR A 116 -10.72 9.90 -2.15
C THR A 116 -10.44 8.42 -2.34
N VAL A 117 -10.18 7.68 -1.25
CA VAL A 117 -9.96 6.23 -1.30
C VAL A 117 -11.16 5.50 -1.89
N LEU A 118 -12.38 5.84 -1.44
CA LEU A 118 -13.61 5.25 -1.98
C LEU A 118 -13.78 5.51 -3.48
N ILE A 119 -13.46 6.73 -3.95
CA ILE A 119 -13.53 7.06 -5.37
C ILE A 119 -12.48 6.27 -6.16
N LEU A 120 -11.25 6.20 -5.67
CA LEU A 120 -10.17 5.46 -6.35
C LEU A 120 -10.53 3.98 -6.48
N ASN A 121 -11.01 3.35 -5.41
CA ASN A 121 -11.52 1.98 -5.42
C ASN A 121 -12.70 1.79 -6.38
N SER A 122 -13.62 2.75 -6.43
CA SER A 122 -14.73 2.72 -7.40
C SER A 122 -14.24 2.81 -8.85
N ILE A 123 -13.19 3.61 -9.12
CA ILE A 123 -12.58 3.72 -10.44
C ILE A 123 -11.91 2.41 -10.84
N THR A 124 -11.18 1.76 -9.93
CA THR A 124 -10.53 0.48 -10.22
C THR A 124 -11.56 -0.63 -10.48
N SER A 125 -12.65 -0.68 -9.72
CA SER A 125 -13.80 -1.57 -9.98
C SER A 125 -14.48 -1.27 -11.32
N GLY A 126 -14.60 0.02 -11.68
CA GLY A 126 -15.09 0.44 -12.98
C GLY A 126 -14.20 -0.07 -14.14
N ALA A 127 -12.88 -0.09 -13.96
CA ALA A 127 -11.96 -0.61 -14.96
C ALA A 127 -12.15 -2.12 -15.19
N GLY A 128 -12.36 -2.90 -14.12
CA GLY A 128 -12.69 -4.33 -14.23
C GLY A 128 -14.02 -4.58 -14.95
N LEU A 129 -15.05 -3.79 -14.63
CA LEU A 129 -16.33 -3.86 -15.33
C LEU A 129 -16.19 -3.53 -16.83
N LEU A 130 -15.41 -2.49 -17.17
CA LEU A 130 -15.14 -2.15 -18.57
C LEU A 130 -14.40 -3.27 -19.30
N ALA A 131 -13.40 -3.89 -18.67
CA ALA A 131 -12.68 -5.04 -19.23
C ALA A 131 -13.64 -6.21 -19.52
N TYR A 132 -14.53 -6.53 -18.57
CA TYR A 132 -15.58 -7.52 -18.75
C TYR A 132 -16.48 -7.20 -19.97
N LEU A 133 -17.02 -5.98 -20.03
CA LEU A 133 -17.92 -5.56 -21.10
C LEU A 133 -17.26 -5.60 -22.48
N VAL A 134 -16.00 -5.16 -22.56
CA VAL A 134 -15.22 -5.19 -23.81
C VAL A 134 -15.04 -6.63 -24.28
N LEU A 135 -14.62 -7.55 -23.41
CA LEU A 135 -14.35 -8.92 -23.82
C LEU A 135 -15.63 -9.68 -24.20
N VAL A 136 -16.72 -9.54 -23.45
CA VAL A 136 -18.02 -10.14 -23.81
C VAL A 136 -18.50 -9.64 -25.18
N SER A 137 -18.31 -8.35 -25.47
CA SER A 137 -18.69 -7.75 -26.77
C SER A 137 -17.91 -8.34 -27.95
N LEU A 138 -16.68 -8.80 -27.71
CA LEU A 138 -15.84 -9.40 -28.75
C LEU A 138 -16.21 -10.85 -29.11
N LYS A 139 -17.04 -11.52 -28.29
CA LYS A 139 -17.45 -12.93 -28.48
C LYS A 139 -16.24 -13.85 -28.77
N PRO A 140 -15.33 -14.00 -27.79
CA PRO A 140 -14.06 -14.71 -27.98
C PRO A 140 -14.29 -16.18 -28.39
N ASN A 141 -13.59 -16.63 -29.44
CA ASN A 141 -13.52 -18.05 -29.77
C ASN A 141 -12.70 -18.83 -28.73
N GLU A 142 -12.71 -20.17 -28.78
CA GLU A 142 -12.11 -21.00 -27.73
C GLU A 142 -10.61 -20.73 -27.55
N VAL A 143 -9.87 -20.72 -28.67
CA VAL A 143 -8.44 -20.41 -28.67
C VAL A 143 -8.16 -19.04 -28.04
N PHE A 144 -8.96 -18.03 -28.38
CA PHE A 144 -8.77 -16.69 -27.82
C PHE A 144 -9.09 -16.65 -26.31
N ARG A 145 -10.08 -17.41 -25.82
CA ARG A 145 -10.35 -17.52 -24.37
C ARG A 145 -9.17 -18.14 -23.62
N GLU A 146 -8.58 -19.21 -24.14
CA GLU A 146 -7.40 -19.85 -23.53
C GLU A 146 -6.23 -18.88 -23.42
N TRP A 147 -5.97 -18.08 -24.47
CA TRP A 147 -4.97 -17.03 -24.45
C TRP A 147 -5.28 -15.93 -23.42
N ILE A 148 -6.55 -15.54 -23.27
CA ILE A 148 -6.97 -14.59 -22.24
C ILE A 148 -6.66 -15.15 -20.85
N PHE A 149 -7.02 -16.40 -20.57
CA PHE A 149 -6.71 -17.03 -19.28
C PHE A 149 -5.20 -17.09 -19.02
N ALA A 150 -4.40 -17.48 -20.02
CA ALA A 150 -2.94 -17.51 -19.89
C ALA A 150 -2.35 -16.13 -19.57
N ILE A 151 -2.84 -15.08 -20.25
CA ILE A 151 -2.43 -13.69 -20.00
C ILE A 151 -2.86 -13.25 -18.60
N THR A 152 -4.11 -13.48 -18.21
CA THR A 152 -4.64 -13.16 -16.89
C THR A 152 -3.83 -13.82 -15.77
N THR A 153 -3.52 -15.12 -15.90
CA THR A 153 -2.67 -15.84 -14.94
C THR A 153 -1.27 -15.21 -14.85
N GLY A 154 -0.67 -14.86 -15.99
CA GLY A 154 0.62 -14.17 -16.03
C GLY A 154 0.60 -12.81 -15.32
N VAL A 155 -0.47 -12.03 -15.52
CA VAL A 155 -0.69 -10.74 -14.84
C VAL A 155 -0.83 -10.94 -13.32
N PHE A 156 -1.57 -11.95 -12.85
CA PHE A 156 -1.66 -12.24 -11.42
C PHE A 156 -0.33 -12.60 -10.79
N ILE A 157 0.50 -13.39 -11.49
CA ILE A 157 1.86 -13.69 -11.02
C ILE A 157 2.68 -12.40 -10.92
N TYR A 158 2.65 -11.54 -11.94
CA TYR A 158 3.36 -10.27 -11.96
C TYR A 158 2.92 -9.31 -10.84
N ILE A 159 1.61 -9.10 -10.67
CA ILE A 159 1.05 -8.24 -9.62
C ILE A 159 1.41 -8.79 -8.24
N SER A 160 1.36 -10.11 -8.05
CA SER A 160 1.76 -10.75 -6.79
C SER A 160 3.23 -10.48 -6.47
N LEU A 161 4.12 -10.60 -7.46
CA LEU A 161 5.56 -10.34 -7.30
C LEU A 161 5.88 -8.87 -7.02
N VAL A 162 5.36 -7.95 -7.83
CA VAL A 162 5.74 -6.53 -7.77
C VAL A 162 5.02 -5.79 -6.65
N SER A 163 3.80 -6.20 -6.32
CA SER A 163 2.94 -5.45 -5.43
C SER A 163 2.88 -6.08 -4.03
N MET A 164 2.73 -7.40 -3.91
CA MET A 164 2.51 -8.06 -2.62
C MET A 164 3.81 -8.41 -1.89
N ILE A 165 4.82 -8.92 -2.60
CA ILE A 165 6.10 -9.27 -1.95
C ILE A 165 6.74 -8.07 -1.24
N PRO A 166 6.86 -6.87 -1.83
CA PRO A 166 7.49 -5.74 -1.14
C PRO A 166 6.71 -5.28 0.10
N ARG A 167 5.38 -5.40 0.08
CA ARG A 167 4.52 -5.07 1.23
C ARG A 167 4.74 -6.04 2.39
N VAL A 168 4.76 -7.33 2.09
CA VAL A 168 5.04 -8.38 3.08
C VAL A 168 6.45 -8.23 3.66
N MET A 169 7.43 -7.92 2.81
CA MET A 169 8.83 -7.72 3.24
C MET A 169 8.98 -6.50 4.16
N LYS A 170 8.26 -5.39 3.91
CA LYS A 170 8.24 -4.23 4.81
C LYS A 170 7.68 -4.58 6.19
N GLU A 171 6.71 -5.49 6.28
CA GLU A 171 6.12 -5.90 7.56
C GLU A 171 7.07 -6.76 8.42
N PHE A 172 8.08 -7.37 7.79
CA PHE A 172 9.13 -8.15 8.46
C PHE A 172 10.22 -7.28 9.09
N GLU A 173 10.39 -6.05 8.62
CA GLU A 173 11.35 -5.09 9.18
C GLU A 173 10.83 -4.52 10.50
N THR A 174 11.61 -4.69 11.57
CA THR A 174 11.35 -4.04 12.86
C THR A 174 12.16 -2.75 12.97
N LYS A 175 11.75 -1.85 13.89
CA LYS A 175 12.49 -0.62 14.20
C LYS A 175 13.96 -0.87 14.61
N ASP A 176 14.27 -2.10 15.03
CA ASP A 176 15.60 -2.53 15.48
C ASP A 176 16.43 -3.21 14.36
N GLY A 177 15.92 -3.25 13.13
CA GLY A 177 16.61 -3.85 11.96
C GLY A 177 16.70 -5.38 11.97
N LYS A 178 16.07 -6.05 12.95
CA LYS A 178 16.03 -7.52 13.03
C LYS A 178 14.73 -8.07 12.41
N PRO A 179 14.80 -9.19 11.67
CA PRO A 179 13.60 -9.80 11.11
C PRO A 179 12.70 -10.34 12.24
N ASN A 180 11.42 -9.96 12.23
CA ASN A 180 10.46 -10.50 13.20
C ASN A 180 10.04 -11.92 12.80
N LEU A 181 10.78 -12.92 13.30
CA LEU A 181 10.53 -14.33 12.99
C LEU A 181 9.09 -14.79 13.29
N LYS A 182 8.42 -14.21 14.29
CA LYS A 182 7.01 -14.55 14.59
C LYS A 182 6.07 -14.09 13.48
N LYS A 183 6.25 -12.87 12.97
CA LYS A 183 5.46 -12.34 11.84
C LYS A 183 5.74 -13.12 10.55
N ILE A 184 7.01 -13.46 10.30
CA ILE A 184 7.39 -14.28 9.14
C ILE A 184 6.72 -15.64 9.21
N PHE A 185 6.79 -16.34 10.35
CA PHE A 185 6.16 -17.64 10.52
C PHE A 185 4.63 -17.57 10.36
N LEU A 186 4.00 -16.51 10.90
CA LEU A 186 2.57 -16.26 10.75
C LEU A 186 2.17 -16.09 9.28
N VAL A 187 2.88 -15.24 8.53
CA VAL A 187 2.62 -15.02 7.10
C VAL A 187 2.83 -16.28 6.29
N MET A 188 3.90 -17.04 6.55
CA MET A 188 4.16 -18.31 5.87
C MET A 188 3.06 -19.35 6.13
N THR A 189 2.48 -19.36 7.34
CA THR A 189 1.37 -20.26 7.67
C THR A 189 0.12 -19.91 6.85
N PHE A 190 -0.24 -18.62 6.75
CA PHE A 190 -1.37 -18.16 5.91
C PHE A 190 -1.13 -18.40 4.42
N PHE A 191 0.08 -18.15 3.92
CA PHE A 191 0.44 -18.41 2.53
C PHE A 191 0.34 -19.90 2.18
N LEU A 192 0.87 -20.78 3.03
CA LEU A 192 0.81 -22.21 2.82
C LEU A 192 -0.63 -22.75 2.90
N THR A 193 -1.44 -22.18 3.80
CA THR A 193 -2.86 -22.51 3.92
C THR A 193 -3.62 -22.11 2.65
N GLY A 194 -3.41 -20.89 2.15
CA GLY A 194 -4.01 -20.43 0.89
C GLY A 194 -3.57 -21.26 -0.31
N TRP A 195 -2.29 -21.60 -0.40
CA TRP A 195 -1.76 -22.48 -1.43
C TRP A 195 -2.38 -23.88 -1.37
N MET A 196 -2.52 -24.46 -0.18
CA MET A 196 -3.18 -25.76 0.00
C MET A 196 -4.65 -25.73 -0.40
N ILE A 197 -5.38 -24.66 -0.07
CA ILE A 197 -6.78 -24.51 -0.49
C ILE A 197 -6.88 -24.47 -2.02
N MET A 198 -6.05 -23.66 -2.69
CA MET A 198 -6.04 -23.58 -4.15
C MET A 198 -5.62 -24.91 -4.80
N PHE A 199 -4.66 -25.60 -4.21
CA PHE A 199 -4.22 -26.92 -4.67
C PHE A 199 -5.31 -27.99 -4.52
N LEU A 200 -6.04 -27.98 -3.41
CA LEU A 200 -7.18 -28.88 -3.20
C LEU A 200 -8.29 -28.60 -4.23
N ILE A 201 -8.62 -27.34 -4.49
CA ILE A 201 -9.62 -26.98 -5.50
C ILE A 201 -9.22 -27.52 -6.89
N ALA A 202 -7.94 -27.39 -7.26
CA ALA A 202 -7.43 -27.93 -8.52
C ALA A 202 -7.49 -29.47 -8.58
N LEU A 203 -7.22 -30.17 -7.48
CA LEU A 203 -7.31 -31.64 -7.44
C LEU A 203 -8.75 -32.16 -7.54
N PHE A 204 -9.72 -31.40 -7.04
CA PHE A 204 -11.13 -31.77 -7.07
C PHE A 204 -11.91 -31.17 -8.24
N GLU A 205 -11.23 -30.50 -9.18
CA GLU A 205 -11.86 -29.84 -10.34
C GLU A 205 -12.74 -30.79 -11.15
N GLU A 206 -12.26 -32.00 -11.47
CA GLU A 206 -13.04 -32.97 -12.24
C GLU A 206 -14.29 -33.47 -11.49
N GLN A 207 -14.22 -33.59 -10.15
CA GLN A 207 -15.39 -33.96 -9.35
C GLN A 207 -16.42 -32.82 -9.30
N ILE A 208 -15.95 -31.57 -9.22
CA ILE A 208 -16.81 -30.38 -9.23
C ILE A 208 -17.53 -30.24 -10.58
N GLN A 209 -16.80 -30.43 -11.69
CA GLN A 209 -17.41 -30.41 -13.03
C GLN A 209 -18.46 -31.52 -13.20
N SER A 210 -18.20 -32.73 -12.70
CA SER A 210 -19.15 -33.85 -12.78
C SER A 210 -20.46 -33.62 -12.00
N ILE A 211 -20.40 -32.90 -10.87
CA ILE A 211 -21.57 -32.54 -10.05
C ILE A 211 -22.40 -31.46 -10.75
N PHE A 212 -21.75 -30.45 -11.34
CA PHE A 212 -22.43 -29.39 -12.09
C PHE A 212 -23.01 -29.87 -13.42
N SER A 213 -22.38 -30.83 -14.11
CA SER A 213 -22.92 -31.43 -15.33
C SER A 213 -24.19 -32.28 -15.10
N PHE A 214 -24.46 -32.70 -13.86
CA PHE A 214 -25.64 -33.52 -13.53
C PHE A 214 -26.88 -32.69 -13.12
N SER A 215 -26.72 -31.37 -12.91
CA SER A 215 -27.81 -30.47 -12.49
C SER A 215 -28.33 -29.55 -13.61
N CYS A 216 -27.95 -29.78 -14.88
CA CYS A 216 -28.46 -29.08 -16.05
C CYS A 216 -29.11 -30.06 -17.04
#